data_AF-A0A9D7CT27-F1
#
_entry.id   AF-A0A9D7CT27-F1
#
_cell.length_a   1.000
_cell.length_b   1.000
_cell.length_c   1.000
_cell.angle_alpha   90.00
_cell.angle_beta   90.00
_cell.angle_gamma   90.00
#
_symmetry.space_group_name_H-M   'P 1'
#
loop_
_entity.id
_entity.type
_entity.pdbx_description
1 polymer ?
#
loop_
_entity_poly.entity_id
_entity_poly.type
_entity_poly.pdbx_seq_one_letter_code
_entity_poly.pdbx_strand_id
1 'polypeptide(L)'
;MVLMDELLSQQDRYGNIESQAFKVFEEGGRLKKVRLDRQDEDQDRAETPIDRPDLPGVIVHELLLRDNDCGVSKTNINAQANGGAGVVSRLAHMSSRTYKHFQWLAAEIAKPNSDVQNVFAKESFFTPTDLTNVTQQARKLASTLKSRCESGALALDADLRDHVAGRIPGREACGLAEPAPAPELGAEGGIIDAHGIERVERKKPQ
;
A
#
# COMPACT_ATOMS: atom_id res chain seq x y z
N MET A 1 -4.59 0.30 2.08
CA MET A 1 -5.90 0.98 2.23
C MET A 1 -6.88 0.56 1.15
N VAL A 2 -6.71 0.94 -0.13
CA VAL A 2 -7.64 0.57 -1.24
C VAL A 2 -8.05 -0.92 -1.26
N LEU A 3 -7.09 -1.84 -1.06
CA LEU A 3 -7.38 -3.28 -0.99
C LEU A 3 -8.29 -3.67 0.19
N MET A 4 -8.08 -3.03 1.35
CA MET A 4 -8.90 -3.25 2.55
C MET A 4 -10.27 -2.58 2.42
N ASP A 5 -10.34 -1.43 1.76
CA ASP A 5 -11.61 -0.73 1.45
C ASP A 5 -12.53 -1.62 0.62
N GLU A 6 -11.98 -2.28 -0.40
CA GLU A 6 -12.75 -3.22 -1.20
C GLU A 6 -13.05 -4.52 -0.44
N LEU A 7 -12.11 -5.05 0.35
CA LEU A 7 -12.34 -6.26 1.15
C LEU A 7 -13.47 -6.10 2.17
N LEU A 8 -13.45 -4.99 2.92
CA LEU A 8 -14.32 -4.73 4.05
C LEU A 8 -15.50 -3.81 3.71
N SER A 9 -15.68 -3.48 2.44
CA SER A 9 -16.73 -2.55 1.96
C SER A 9 -16.68 -1.16 2.62
N GLN A 10 -15.49 -0.66 2.94
CA GLN A 10 -15.34 0.65 3.58
C GLN A 10 -15.46 1.78 2.55
N GLN A 11 -16.26 2.81 2.88
CA GLN A 11 -16.47 3.99 2.03
C GLN A 11 -15.96 5.29 2.65
N ASP A 12 -15.37 5.19 3.83
CA ASP A 12 -14.92 6.28 4.71
C ASP A 12 -13.81 7.19 4.11
N ARG A 13 -13.41 6.95 2.87
CA ARG A 13 -12.33 7.69 2.20
C ARG A 13 -12.81 8.37 0.92
N TYR A 14 -14.04 8.10 0.45
CA TYR A 14 -14.58 8.75 -0.74
C TYR A 14 -14.85 10.23 -0.46
N GLY A 15 -14.31 11.10 -1.32
CA GLY A 15 -14.41 12.56 -1.20
C GLY A 15 -13.30 13.23 -0.39
N ASN A 16 -12.41 12.46 0.25
CA ASN A 16 -11.29 12.97 1.06
C ASN A 16 -9.93 12.38 0.61
N ILE A 17 -9.73 12.40 -0.71
CA ILE A 17 -8.56 11.83 -1.38
C ILE A 17 -7.69 12.99 -1.88
N GLU A 18 -6.48 13.09 -1.36
CA GLU A 18 -5.46 14.03 -1.81
C GLU A 18 -4.27 13.24 -2.36
N SER A 19 -3.52 13.80 -3.30
CA SER A 19 -2.26 13.20 -3.77
C SER A 19 -1.10 14.14 -3.48
N GLN A 20 0.00 13.60 -2.95
CA GLN A 20 1.23 14.35 -2.74
C GLN A 20 2.39 13.66 -3.48
N ALA A 21 3.26 14.45 -4.09
CA ALA A 21 4.38 13.93 -4.86
C ALA A 21 5.67 14.02 -4.04
N PHE A 22 6.46 12.95 -4.05
CA PHE A 22 7.74 12.86 -3.36
C PHE A 22 8.84 12.39 -4.31
N LYS A 23 10.05 12.94 -4.17
CA LYS A 23 11.27 12.32 -4.70
C LYS A 23 11.83 11.40 -3.61
N VAL A 24 12.01 10.12 -3.95
CA VAL A 24 12.60 9.11 -3.07
C VAL A 24 13.95 8.69 -3.63
N PHE A 25 15.00 8.72 -2.81
CA PHE A 25 16.37 8.43 -3.21
C PHE A 25 17.14 7.75 -2.07
N GLU A 26 18.27 7.14 -2.40
CA GLU A 26 19.16 6.53 -1.40
C GLU A 26 20.30 7.50 -1.06
N GLU A 27 20.55 7.70 0.24
CA GLU A 27 21.69 8.46 0.74
C GLU A 27 22.23 7.77 2.00
N GLY A 28 23.51 7.39 2.00
CA GLY A 28 24.14 6.71 3.13
C GLY A 28 23.50 5.37 3.50
N GLY A 29 23.03 4.60 2.50
CA GLY A 29 22.37 3.30 2.72
C GLY A 29 20.94 3.38 3.26
N ARG A 30 20.38 4.59 3.34
CA ARG A 30 19.01 4.84 3.81
C ARG A 30 18.19 5.47 2.70
N LEU A 31 16.93 5.04 2.59
CA LEU A 31 15.98 5.75 1.74
C LEU A 31 15.57 7.04 2.42
N LYS A 32 15.63 8.12 1.66
CA LYS A 32 15.14 9.44 2.04
C LYS A 32 14.02 9.84 1.10
N LYS A 33 13.02 10.56 1.62
CA LYS A 33 11.96 11.16 0.81
C LYS A 33 11.83 12.66 1.04
N VAL A 34 11.65 13.40 -0.05
CA VAL A 34 11.44 14.86 -0.07
C VAL A 34 10.17 15.18 -0.85
N ARG A 35 9.31 16.01 -0.25
CA ARG A 35 8.03 16.46 -0.84
C ARG A 35 8.28 17.47 -1.98
N LEU A 36 7.60 17.30 -3.11
CA LEU A 36 7.81 18.11 -4.34
C LEU A 36 6.91 19.35 -4.45
N ASP A 37 5.79 19.38 -3.71
CA ASP A 37 4.69 20.34 -3.86
C ASP A 37 4.75 21.53 -2.88
N ARG A 38 5.86 21.72 -2.16
CA ARG A 38 6.15 23.01 -1.50
C ARG A 38 7.18 23.81 -2.30
N GLN A 39 6.66 24.59 -3.25
CA GLN A 39 7.23 25.92 -3.50
C GLN A 39 6.97 26.72 -2.22
N ASP A 40 7.95 26.73 -1.31
CA ASP A 40 7.98 27.80 -0.32
C ASP A 40 8.37 29.04 -1.14
N GLU A 41 7.38 29.88 -1.47
CA GLU A 41 7.57 31.11 -2.27
C GLU A 41 8.52 32.11 -1.60
N ASP A 42 8.87 31.90 -0.33
CA ASP A 42 9.79 32.75 0.43
C ASP A 42 10.74 31.90 1.28
N GLN A 43 11.88 31.52 0.71
CA GLN A 43 13.13 31.35 1.45
C GLN A 43 14.29 31.11 0.50
N ASP A 44 15.42 31.76 0.80
CA ASP A 44 16.71 31.66 0.12
C ASP A 44 16.98 30.24 -0.37
N ARG A 45 17.27 30.11 -1.66
CA ARG A 45 17.63 28.85 -2.35
C ARG A 45 18.93 28.27 -1.78
N ALA A 46 18.88 27.68 -0.60
CA ALA A 46 19.73 26.54 -0.30
C ALA A 46 19.32 25.43 -1.28
N GLU A 47 20.28 24.88 -2.05
CA GLU A 47 20.03 23.83 -3.04
C GLU A 47 19.12 22.76 -2.46
N THR A 48 17.91 22.65 -3.01
CA THR A 48 16.96 21.63 -2.57
C THR A 48 17.50 20.28 -3.07
N PRO A 49 17.35 19.14 -2.35
CA PRO A 49 17.69 17.81 -2.89
C PRO A 49 16.91 17.44 -4.19
N ILE A 50 15.88 18.22 -4.52
CA ILE A 50 15.14 18.19 -5.79
C ILE A 50 16.01 18.74 -6.93
N ASP A 51 16.83 19.76 -6.66
CA ASP A 51 17.76 20.43 -7.59
C ASP A 51 19.10 19.71 -7.71
N ARG A 52 19.22 18.51 -7.13
CA ARG A 52 20.37 17.61 -7.22
C ARG A 52 20.12 16.56 -8.32
N PRO A 53 20.43 16.85 -9.60
CA PRO A 53 20.35 15.88 -10.69
C PRO A 53 21.34 14.72 -10.52
N ASP A 54 22.33 14.88 -9.63
CA ASP A 54 23.31 13.87 -9.24
C ASP A 54 22.77 12.79 -8.29
N LEU A 55 21.60 13.00 -7.68
CA LEU A 55 20.95 12.00 -6.82
C LEU A 55 19.90 11.21 -7.62
N PRO A 56 20.24 9.99 -8.11
CA PRO A 56 19.28 9.12 -8.75
C PRO A 56 18.16 8.78 -7.77
N GLY A 57 16.92 8.95 -8.21
CA GLY A 57 15.74 8.72 -7.39
C GLY A 57 14.48 8.62 -8.24
N VAL A 58 13.39 8.19 -7.61
CA VAL A 58 12.09 8.02 -8.27
C VAL A 58 11.07 9.01 -7.74
N ILE A 59 10.16 9.45 -8.61
CA ILE A 59 9.02 10.27 -8.21
C ILE A 59 7.87 9.33 -7.85
N VAL A 60 7.36 9.48 -6.63
CA VAL A 60 6.25 8.70 -6.09
C VAL A 60 5.09 9.65 -5.83
N HIS A 61 3.93 9.33 -6.41
CA HIS A 61 2.68 9.99 -6.06
C HIS A 61 2.00 9.19 -4.95
N GLU A 62 2.13 9.64 -3.71
CA GLU A 62 1.46 9.04 -2.56
C GLU A 62 0.01 9.51 -2.52
N LEU A 63 -0.92 8.55 -2.43
CA LEU A 63 -2.32 8.82 -2.21
C LEU A 63 -2.57 8.99 -0.70
N LEU A 64 -2.97 10.19 -0.29
CA LEU A 64 -3.42 10.47 1.06
C LEU A 64 -4.91 10.20 1.17
N LEU A 65 -5.23 9.14 1.90
CA LEU A 65 -6.59 8.74 2.22
C LEU A 65 -6.87 9.19 3.65
N ARG A 66 -7.60 10.28 3.78
CA ARG A 66 -8.02 10.78 5.09
C ARG A 66 -9.35 10.10 5.45
N ASP A 67 -9.40 9.47 6.63
CA ASP A 67 -10.67 9.02 7.21
C ASP A 67 -11.62 10.21 7.33
N ASN A 68 -12.91 9.97 7.08
CA ASN A 68 -13.96 10.96 7.29
C ASN A 68 -15.04 10.50 8.27
N ASP A 69 -14.74 9.50 9.11
CA ASP A 69 -15.64 8.83 10.06
C ASP A 69 -17.04 8.51 9.48
N CYS A 70 -17.15 8.31 8.15
CA CYS A 70 -18.42 8.01 7.51
C CYS A 70 -18.84 6.56 7.76
N GLY A 71 -20.14 6.40 8.02
CA GLY A 71 -20.75 5.13 8.44
C GLY A 71 -20.55 3.97 7.46
N VAL A 72 -20.64 2.76 8.01
CA VAL A 72 -20.55 1.50 7.28
C VAL A 72 -21.70 1.44 6.25
N SER A 73 -21.36 1.45 4.97
CA SER A 73 -22.33 1.24 3.90
C SER A 73 -22.69 -0.23 3.75
N LYS A 74 -23.97 -0.53 3.52
CA LYS A 74 -24.44 -1.90 3.25
C LYS A 74 -24.11 -2.39 1.84
N THR A 75 -23.59 -1.52 0.98
CA THR A 75 -23.22 -1.85 -0.40
C THR A 75 -21.72 -1.69 -0.59
N ASN A 76 -21.06 -2.65 -1.24
CA ASN A 76 -19.63 -2.55 -1.53
C ASN A 76 -19.40 -1.71 -2.82
N ILE A 77 -19.42 -0.38 -2.70
CA ILE A 77 -19.20 0.53 -3.84
C ILE A 77 -17.83 0.30 -4.49
N ASN A 78 -16.81 -0.01 -3.69
CA ASN A 78 -15.48 -0.34 -4.22
C ASN A 78 -15.54 -1.53 -5.18
N ALA A 79 -16.25 -2.60 -4.82
CA ALA A 79 -16.40 -3.78 -5.66
C ALA A 79 -17.32 -3.54 -6.89
N GLN A 80 -18.23 -2.58 -6.81
CA GLN A 80 -19.11 -2.18 -7.92
C GLN A 80 -18.45 -1.21 -8.90
N ALA A 81 -17.36 -0.55 -8.50
CA ALA A 81 -16.61 0.35 -9.37
C ALA A 81 -16.11 -0.37 -10.63
N ASN A 82 -15.85 0.42 -11.68
CA ASN A 82 -15.33 -0.08 -12.97
C ASN A 82 -16.23 -1.17 -13.58
N GLY A 83 -17.55 -0.97 -13.55
CA GLY A 83 -18.51 -1.93 -14.09
C GLY A 83 -18.55 -3.27 -13.32
N GLY A 84 -18.31 -3.25 -12.02
CA GLY A 84 -18.28 -4.45 -11.16
C GLY A 84 -16.93 -5.17 -11.09
N ALA A 85 -15.92 -4.67 -11.79
CA ALA A 85 -14.56 -5.20 -11.74
C ALA A 85 -13.82 -4.85 -10.43
N GLY A 86 -14.29 -3.83 -9.70
CA GLY A 86 -13.69 -3.37 -8.46
C GLY A 86 -12.63 -2.29 -8.68
N VAL A 87 -12.29 -1.52 -7.64
CA VAL A 87 -11.20 -0.52 -7.70
C VAL A 87 -9.83 -1.18 -7.82
N VAL A 88 -9.67 -2.38 -7.23
CA VAL A 88 -8.43 -3.17 -7.31
C VAL A 88 -8.09 -3.58 -8.74
N SER A 89 -9.08 -3.69 -9.63
CA SER A 89 -8.85 -3.99 -11.06
C SER A 89 -8.08 -2.90 -11.82
N ARG A 90 -7.90 -1.72 -11.22
CA ARG A 90 -7.15 -0.60 -11.80
C ARG A 90 -5.74 -0.46 -11.23
N LEU A 91 -5.37 -1.27 -10.25
CA LEU A 91 -4.01 -1.25 -9.69
C LEU A 91 -3.01 -1.75 -10.72
N ALA A 92 -2.00 -0.92 -10.97
CA ALA A 92 -0.87 -1.22 -11.85
C ALA A 92 0.38 -1.67 -11.08
N HIS A 93 0.56 -1.19 -9.84
CA HIS A 93 1.72 -1.48 -9.00
C HIS A 93 1.27 -1.87 -7.58
N MET A 94 1.91 -2.87 -6.97
CA MET A 94 1.69 -3.28 -5.59
C MET A 94 3.01 -3.77 -4.99
N SER A 95 3.17 -3.66 -3.67
CA SER A 95 4.32 -4.30 -3.01
C SER A 95 4.18 -5.81 -3.09
N SER A 96 5.26 -6.51 -3.44
CA SER A 96 5.30 -7.98 -3.43
C SER A 96 4.91 -8.56 -2.07
N ARG A 97 5.27 -7.88 -0.98
CA ARG A 97 4.89 -8.27 0.39
C ARG A 97 3.39 -8.18 0.61
N THR A 98 2.78 -7.05 0.26
CA THR A 98 1.32 -6.84 0.38
C THR A 98 0.55 -7.87 -0.43
N TYR A 99 0.99 -8.13 -1.66
CA TYR A 99 0.40 -9.16 -2.52
C TYR A 99 0.43 -10.53 -1.83
N LYS A 100 1.60 -10.99 -1.37
CA LYS A 100 1.76 -12.31 -0.71
C LYS A 100 0.95 -12.42 0.57
N HIS A 101 1.00 -11.41 1.44
CA HIS A 101 0.19 -11.39 2.66
C HIS A 101 -1.31 -11.48 2.35
N PHE A 102 -1.77 -10.83 1.29
CA PHE A 102 -3.17 -10.88 0.91
C PHE A 102 -3.56 -12.24 0.33
N GLN A 103 -2.71 -12.86 -0.50
CA GLN A 103 -2.94 -14.22 -1.00
C GLN A 103 -3.03 -15.22 0.15
N TRP A 104 -2.11 -15.11 1.12
CA TRP A 104 -2.13 -15.91 2.35
C TRP A 104 -3.41 -15.67 3.15
N LEU A 105 -3.79 -14.40 3.40
CA LEU A 105 -5.01 -14.05 4.13
C LEU A 105 -6.25 -14.65 3.48
N ALA A 106 -6.37 -14.55 2.16
CA ALA A 106 -7.49 -15.12 1.40
C ALA A 106 -7.55 -16.65 1.48
N ALA A 107 -6.40 -17.32 1.57
CA ALA A 107 -6.31 -18.76 1.77
C ALA A 107 -6.69 -19.16 3.21
N GLU A 108 -6.19 -18.44 4.23
CA GLU A 108 -6.47 -18.75 5.64
C GLU A 108 -7.91 -18.46 6.05
N ILE A 109 -8.47 -17.33 5.64
CA ILE A 109 -9.86 -16.98 5.97
C ILE A 109 -10.86 -17.94 5.32
N ALA A 110 -10.46 -18.62 4.24
CA ALA A 110 -11.26 -19.64 3.56
C ALA A 110 -11.29 -20.99 4.30
N LYS A 111 -10.36 -21.24 5.23
CA LYS A 111 -10.31 -22.49 6.01
C LYS A 111 -11.32 -22.42 7.16
N PRO A 112 -12.19 -23.43 7.32
CA PRO A 112 -13.11 -23.48 8.45
C PRO A 112 -12.36 -23.46 9.79
N ASN A 113 -12.81 -22.62 10.73
CA ASN A 113 -12.26 -22.51 12.09
C ASN A 113 -10.78 -22.12 12.15
N SER A 114 -10.25 -21.46 11.12
CA SER A 114 -8.87 -20.95 11.17
C SER A 114 -8.72 -19.84 12.21
N ASP A 115 -7.49 -19.64 12.68
CA ASP A 115 -7.18 -18.54 13.60
C ASP A 115 -7.58 -17.18 13.01
N VAL A 116 -7.46 -17.02 11.68
CA VAL A 116 -7.93 -15.83 10.99
C VAL A 116 -9.45 -15.67 11.13
N GLN A 117 -10.25 -16.69 10.86
CA GLN A 117 -11.71 -16.61 11.06
C GLN A 117 -12.05 -16.30 12.53
N ASN A 118 -11.33 -16.91 13.47
CA ASN A 118 -11.53 -16.69 14.90
C ASN A 118 -11.23 -15.25 15.32
N VAL A 119 -10.17 -14.63 14.77
CA VAL A 119 -9.85 -13.22 15.01
C VAL A 119 -10.96 -12.32 14.46
N PHE A 120 -11.42 -12.53 13.22
CA PHE A 120 -12.54 -11.74 12.67
C PHE A 120 -13.83 -11.90 13.49
N ALA A 121 -14.13 -13.12 13.95
CA ALA A 121 -15.31 -13.39 14.77
C ALA A 121 -15.22 -12.74 16.16
N LYS A 122 -14.09 -12.84 16.84
CA LYS A 122 -13.93 -12.41 18.24
C LYS A 122 -13.57 -10.95 18.39
N GLU A 123 -12.61 -10.47 17.59
CA GLU A 123 -12.03 -9.13 17.74
C GLU A 123 -12.79 -8.09 16.90
N SER A 124 -13.34 -8.51 15.75
CA SER A 124 -14.11 -7.63 14.87
C SER A 124 -15.63 -7.86 14.96
N PHE A 125 -16.08 -8.78 15.82
CA PHE A 125 -17.49 -9.12 16.03
C PHE A 125 -18.24 -9.53 14.74
N PHE A 126 -17.55 -10.14 13.78
CA PHE A 126 -18.18 -10.58 12.53
C PHE A 126 -19.18 -11.70 12.79
N THR A 127 -20.38 -11.54 12.24
CA THR A 127 -21.38 -12.62 12.21
C THR A 127 -20.97 -13.70 11.20
N PRO A 128 -21.61 -14.89 11.23
CA PRO A 128 -21.39 -15.90 10.18
C PRO A 128 -21.63 -15.39 8.76
N THR A 129 -22.58 -14.46 8.59
CA THR A 129 -22.86 -13.80 7.31
C THR A 129 -21.71 -12.90 6.90
N ASP A 130 -21.16 -12.11 7.83
CA ASP A 130 -20.03 -11.21 7.54
C ASP A 130 -18.78 -12.02 7.17
N LEU A 131 -18.50 -13.10 7.89
CA LEU A 131 -17.42 -14.05 7.58
C LEU A 131 -17.59 -14.66 6.19
N THR A 132 -18.81 -15.02 5.81
CA THR A 132 -19.11 -15.54 4.46
C THR A 132 -18.82 -14.49 3.41
N ASN A 133 -19.30 -13.26 3.61
CA ASN A 133 -19.11 -12.15 2.67
C ASN A 133 -17.64 -11.78 2.50
N VAL A 134 -16.91 -11.59 3.60
CA VAL A 134 -15.48 -11.22 3.55
C VAL A 134 -14.65 -12.35 2.93
N THR A 135 -14.99 -13.62 3.17
CA THR A 135 -14.31 -14.76 2.55
C THR A 135 -14.53 -14.79 1.04
N GLN A 136 -15.77 -14.57 0.57
CA GLN A 136 -16.07 -14.49 -0.86
C GLN A 136 -15.34 -13.32 -1.52
N GLN A 137 -15.35 -12.15 -0.87
CA GLN A 137 -14.67 -10.96 -1.37
C GLN A 137 -13.14 -11.15 -1.39
N ALA A 138 -12.55 -11.75 -0.36
CA ALA A 138 -11.12 -12.07 -0.30
C ALA A 138 -10.71 -13.00 -1.45
N ARG A 139 -11.50 -14.06 -1.71
CA ARG A 139 -11.26 -14.98 -2.84
C ARG A 139 -11.34 -14.26 -4.19
N LYS A 140 -12.36 -13.41 -4.40
CA LYS A 140 -12.50 -12.62 -5.62
C LYS A 140 -11.28 -11.72 -5.83
N LEU A 141 -10.92 -10.95 -4.81
CA LEU A 141 -9.78 -10.03 -4.86
C LEU A 141 -8.46 -10.76 -5.11
N ALA A 142 -8.23 -11.88 -4.43
CA ALA A 142 -7.03 -12.70 -4.57
C ALA A 142 -6.89 -13.23 -5.99
N SER A 143 -7.99 -13.75 -6.56
CA SER A 143 -8.05 -14.20 -7.95
C SER A 143 -7.79 -13.06 -8.94
N THR A 144 -8.39 -11.89 -8.73
CA THR A 144 -8.17 -10.70 -9.57
C THR A 144 -6.71 -10.27 -9.54
N LEU A 145 -6.12 -10.12 -8.35
CA LEU A 145 -4.72 -9.77 -8.15
C LEU A 145 -3.79 -10.76 -8.86
N LYS A 146 -4.04 -12.07 -8.68
CA LYS A 146 -3.23 -13.12 -9.28
C LYS A 146 -3.28 -13.08 -10.81
N SER A 147 -4.48 -13.04 -11.38
CA SER A 147 -4.68 -12.95 -12.83
C SER A 147 -4.02 -11.70 -13.43
N ARG A 148 -4.11 -10.56 -12.75
CA ARG A 148 -3.45 -9.32 -13.17
C ARG A 148 -1.92 -9.41 -13.07
N CYS A 149 -1.40 -10.04 -12.02
CA CYS A 149 0.03 -10.26 -11.87
C CYS A 149 0.57 -11.16 -13.00
N GLU A 150 -0.08 -12.30 -13.24
CA GLU A 150 0.31 -13.29 -14.26
C GLU A 150 0.25 -12.71 -15.69
N SER A 151 -0.75 -11.87 -15.98
CA SER A 151 -0.86 -11.16 -17.27
C SER A 151 0.13 -9.99 -17.42
N GLY A 152 0.76 -9.54 -16.34
CA GLY A 152 1.62 -8.36 -16.31
C GLY A 152 0.86 -7.03 -16.22
N ALA A 153 -0.45 -7.06 -16.01
CA ALA A 153 -1.27 -5.87 -15.75
C ALA A 153 -1.09 -5.31 -14.33
N LEU A 154 -0.47 -6.08 -13.43
CA LEU A 154 -0.04 -5.68 -12.10
C LEU A 154 1.44 -6.03 -11.92
N ALA A 155 2.28 -5.03 -11.67
CA ALA A 155 3.68 -5.19 -11.29
C ALA A 155 3.82 -5.25 -9.75
N LEU A 156 4.73 -6.09 -9.27
CA LEU A 156 5.01 -6.29 -7.84
C LEU A 156 6.25 -5.49 -7.38
N ASP A 157 6.31 -4.23 -7.80
CA ASP A 157 7.50 -3.36 -7.79
C ASP A 157 7.31 -2.08 -6.96
N ALA A 158 6.24 -2.00 -6.17
CA ALA A 158 5.95 -0.82 -5.35
C ALA A 158 6.73 -0.78 -4.02
N ASP A 159 7.66 -1.72 -3.78
CA ASP A 159 8.61 -1.62 -2.68
C ASP A 159 9.75 -0.68 -3.09
N LEU A 160 9.74 0.54 -2.55
CA LEU A 160 10.66 1.60 -2.98
C LEU A 160 12.12 1.27 -2.73
N ARG A 161 12.43 0.44 -1.72
CA ARG A 161 13.81 0.02 -1.42
C ARG A 161 14.34 -0.88 -2.52
N ASP A 162 13.53 -1.84 -2.92
CA ASP A 162 13.89 -2.74 -4.01
C ASP A 162 13.88 -2.03 -5.35
N HIS A 163 12.93 -1.11 -5.56
CA HIS A 163 12.84 -0.33 -6.79
C HIS A 163 14.06 0.57 -7.00
N VAL A 164 14.44 1.38 -6.00
CA VAL A 164 15.62 2.25 -6.08
C VAL A 164 16.92 1.45 -6.21
N ALA A 165 17.00 0.27 -5.59
CA ALA A 165 18.13 -0.63 -5.72
C ALA A 165 18.13 -1.47 -7.02
N GLY A 166 17.14 -1.30 -7.91
CA GLY A 166 17.00 -2.07 -9.15
C GLY A 166 16.64 -3.56 -8.95
N ARG A 167 16.22 -3.97 -7.76
CA ARG A 167 15.86 -5.35 -7.38
C ARG A 167 14.36 -5.61 -7.59
N ILE A 168 13.85 -5.33 -8.78
CA ILE A 168 12.42 -5.46 -9.08
C ILE A 168 12.05 -6.95 -9.21
N PRO A 169 11.07 -7.46 -8.44
CA PRO A 169 10.62 -8.84 -8.58
C PRO A 169 10.08 -9.13 -9.98
N GLY A 170 10.47 -10.25 -10.58
CA GLY A 170 9.91 -10.72 -11.83
C GLY A 170 8.55 -11.40 -11.67
N ARG A 171 8.01 -11.91 -12.77
CA ARG A 171 6.67 -12.54 -12.81
C ARG A 171 6.59 -13.84 -12.00
N GLU A 172 7.71 -14.48 -11.73
CA GLU A 172 7.81 -15.63 -10.82
C GLU A 172 7.28 -15.31 -9.41
N ALA A 173 7.31 -14.04 -9.00
CA ALA A 173 6.77 -13.60 -7.72
C ALA A 173 5.23 -13.73 -7.60
N CYS A 174 4.51 -13.86 -8.73
CA CYS A 174 3.05 -14.02 -8.73
C CYS A 174 2.59 -15.36 -8.13
N GLY A 175 3.44 -16.40 -8.15
CA GLY A 175 3.12 -17.75 -7.68
C GLY A 175 3.51 -18.06 -6.23
N LEU A 176 4.14 -17.14 -5.52
CA LEU A 176 4.63 -17.37 -4.15
C LEU A 176 3.50 -17.19 -3.14
N ALA A 177 3.11 -18.28 -2.47
CA ALA A 177 2.01 -18.29 -1.50
C ALA A 177 2.42 -17.86 -0.08
N GLU A 178 3.70 -17.96 0.28
CA GLU A 178 4.15 -17.63 1.63
C GLU A 178 4.83 -16.25 1.69
N PRO A 179 4.41 -15.39 2.62
CA PRO A 179 5.11 -14.15 2.90
C PRO A 179 6.45 -14.44 3.57
N ALA A 180 7.50 -13.73 3.16
CA ALA A 180 8.73 -13.68 3.93
C ALA A 180 8.46 -13.00 5.28
N PRO A 181 9.13 -13.41 6.38
CA PRO A 181 9.01 -12.73 7.66
C PRO A 181 9.34 -11.24 7.52
N ALA A 182 8.66 -10.40 8.31
CA ALA A 182 8.93 -8.97 8.33
C ALA A 182 10.40 -8.73 8.76
N PRO A 183 11.13 -7.81 8.12
CA PRO A 183 12.45 -7.39 8.57
C PRO A 183 12.30 -6.72 9.92
N GLU A 184 13.20 -7.07 10.86
CA GLU A 184 13.28 -6.41 12.15
C GLU A 184 13.51 -4.91 11.96
N LEU A 185 12.62 -4.09 12.54
CA LEU A 185 12.78 -2.64 12.58
C LEU A 185 13.93 -2.34 13.55
N GLY A 186 15.11 -2.05 12.99
CA GLY A 186 16.27 -1.60 13.77
C GLY A 186 15.94 -0.35 14.57
N ALA A 187 16.13 -0.44 15.88
CA ALA A 187 15.85 0.62 16.84
C ALA A 187 16.94 1.72 16.79
N GLU A 188 16.88 2.63 15.81
CA GLU A 188 17.68 3.85 15.84
C GLU A 188 16.90 5.10 15.37
N GLY A 189 16.44 5.89 16.35
CA GLY A 189 16.60 7.35 16.41
C GLY A 189 16.04 8.28 15.32
N GLY A 190 15.31 7.83 14.32
CA GLY A 190 14.65 8.69 13.31
C GLY A 190 13.16 8.39 13.17
N ILE A 191 12.36 9.37 12.73
CA ILE A 191 10.97 9.10 12.29
C ILE A 191 11.05 8.37 10.95
N ILE A 192 11.16 7.06 11.04
CA ILE A 192 11.15 6.13 9.92
C ILE A 192 9.68 5.76 9.67
N ASP A 193 9.19 5.92 8.45
CA ASP A 193 7.82 5.50 8.12
C ASP A 193 7.68 3.96 8.04
N ALA A 194 6.46 3.47 7.84
CA ALA A 194 6.16 2.04 7.74
C ALA A 194 6.91 1.32 6.59
N HIS A 195 7.59 2.07 5.72
CA HIS A 195 8.39 1.57 4.60
C HIS A 195 9.89 1.66 4.85
N GLY A 196 10.33 2.05 6.04
CA GLY A 196 11.76 2.17 6.33
C GLY A 196 12.37 3.46 5.77
N ILE A 197 11.56 4.46 5.44
CA ILE A 197 12.01 5.70 4.77
C ILE A 197 12.13 6.82 5.79
N GLU A 198 13.30 7.46 5.81
CA GLU A 198 13.55 8.63 6.64
C GLU A 198 12.96 9.88 5.97
N ARG A 199 12.08 10.58 6.69
CA ARG A 199 11.53 11.85 6.21
C ARG A 199 12.54 12.96 6.48
N VAL A 200 13.00 13.63 5.43
CA VAL A 200 13.88 14.79 5.58
C VAL A 200 13.01 16.00 5.91
N GLU A 201 12.93 16.38 7.18
CA GLU A 201 12.30 17.64 7.58
C GLU A 201 13.21 18.82 7.24
N ARG A 202 12.65 19.84 6.59
CA ARG A 202 13.35 21.12 6.39
C ARG A 202 13.54 21.75 7.78
N LYS A 203 14.78 21.87 8.25
CA LYS A 203 15.07 22.71 9.42
C LYS A 203 14.75 24.16 9.04
N LYS A 204 13.85 24.81 9.79
CA LYS A 204 13.70 26.26 9.72
C LYS A 204 15.04 26.91 10.09
N PRO A 205 15.60 27.82 9.29
CA PRO A 205 16.69 28.67 9.76
C PRO A 205 16.19 29.48 10.98
N GLN A 206 17.05 29.59 12.00
CA GLN A 206 16.83 30.45 13.17
C GLN A 206 17.12 31.90 12.83
#